data_AF-A0A8T3WQJ0-F1
#
_entry.id   AF-A0A8T3WQJ0-F1
#
_cell.length_a   1.000
_cell.length_b   1.000
_cell.length_c   1.000
_cell.angle_alpha   90.00
_cell.angle_beta   90.00
_cell.angle_gamma   90.00
#
_symmetry.space_group_name_H-M   'P 1'
#
loop_
_entity.id
_entity.type
_entity.pdbx_description
1 polymer ?
#
loop_
_entity_poly.entity_id
_entity_poly.type
_entity_poly.pdbx_seq_one_letter_code
_entity_poly.pdbx_strand_id
1 'polypeptide(L)'
;MKKADTMLTFFFWTVLALVIFIPTTLWASQFFKLGNKTLDTYYKLVENVVSIKDGETLSLPFYMEKNTFIVGFAKVSDKFENHAYKYVAIEPTEIAYIFNRPSKCSNGKACICACVDMSFDQKTKPYSVACNKEPICANFDSIDFVSEKIIKKDADKPLVSWKGGFIISKGTPIEGLNLLQPASTTVYVERYTNLVDVCFSRPCITTETIQKTTQIQ
;
A
#
# COMPACT_ATOMS: atom_id res chain seq x y z
N MET A 1 -8.64 13.04 -67.14
CA MET A 1 -8.94 11.95 -66.19
C MET A 1 -7.84 11.64 -65.18
N LYS A 2 -6.59 12.12 -65.31
CA LYS A 2 -5.48 11.69 -64.41
C LYS A 2 -5.53 12.19 -62.94
N LYS A 3 -6.18 13.33 -62.64
CA LYS A 3 -6.17 13.89 -61.27
C LYS A 3 -7.11 13.17 -60.30
N ALA A 4 -8.26 12.70 -60.78
CA ALA A 4 -9.26 12.02 -59.95
C ALA A 4 -8.75 10.65 -59.48
N ASP A 5 -8.13 9.87 -60.38
CA ASP A 5 -7.56 8.56 -60.03
C ASP A 5 -6.40 8.68 -59.04
N THR A 6 -5.58 9.73 -59.17
CA THR A 6 -4.48 9.99 -58.24
C THR A 6 -5.00 10.33 -56.84
N MET A 7 -6.07 11.13 -56.78
CA MET A 7 -6.71 11.53 -55.51
C MET A 7 -7.41 10.34 -54.83
N LEU A 8 -8.09 9.49 -55.59
CA LEU A 8 -8.74 8.28 -55.09
C LEU A 8 -7.71 7.28 -54.54
N THR A 9 -6.60 7.08 -55.27
CA THR A 9 -5.53 6.17 -54.86
C THR A 9 -4.89 6.64 -53.55
N PHE A 10 -4.61 7.94 -53.42
CA PHE A 10 -4.09 8.51 -52.18
C PHE A 10 -5.06 8.33 -51.00
N PHE A 11 -6.36 8.55 -51.22
CA PHE A 11 -7.37 8.38 -50.18
C PHE A 11 -7.49 6.92 -49.75
N PHE A 12 -7.49 5.98 -50.70
CA PHE A 12 -7.53 4.55 -50.42
C PHE A 12 -6.35 4.10 -49.55
N TRP A 13 -5.12 4.48 -49.90
CA TRP A 13 -3.93 4.14 -49.12
C TRP A 13 -3.93 4.79 -47.74
N THR A 14 -4.45 6.00 -47.61
CA THR A 14 -4.58 6.70 -46.32
C THR A 14 -5.56 5.99 -45.40
N VAL A 15 -6.72 5.58 -45.93
CA VAL A 15 -7.73 4.81 -45.18
C VAL A 15 -7.15 3.45 -44.78
N LEU A 16 -6.47 2.75 -45.70
CA LEU A 16 -5.83 1.47 -45.41
C LEU A 16 -4.76 1.59 -44.32
N ALA A 17 -3.94 2.64 -44.37
CA ALA A 17 -2.95 2.94 -43.34
C ALA A 17 -3.61 3.20 -41.96
N LEU A 18 -4.71 3.96 -41.92
CA LEU A 18 -5.47 4.22 -40.69
C LEU A 18 -6.08 2.94 -40.10
N VAL A 19 -6.63 2.07 -40.94
CA VAL A 19 -7.21 0.77 -40.53
C VAL A 19 -6.18 -0.13 -39.88
N ILE A 20 -4.90 -0.05 -40.29
CA ILE A 20 -3.81 -0.83 -39.69
C ILE A 20 -3.22 -0.11 -38.46
N PHE A 21 -3.05 1.21 -38.55
CA PHE A 21 -2.38 2.00 -37.51
C PHE A 21 -3.19 2.08 -36.21
N ILE A 22 -4.52 2.25 -36.27
CA ILE A 22 -5.36 2.39 -35.08
C ILE A 22 -5.34 1.09 -34.22
N PRO A 23 -5.58 -0.12 -34.76
CA PRO A 23 -5.48 -1.34 -33.96
C PRO A 23 -4.07 -1.58 -33.41
N THR A 24 -3.03 -1.27 -34.19
CA THR A 24 -1.64 -1.46 -33.76
C THR A 24 -1.27 -0.54 -32.60
N THR A 25 -1.70 0.73 -32.65
CA THR A 25 -1.49 1.68 -31.54
C THR A 25 -2.30 1.33 -30.30
N LEU A 26 -3.54 0.86 -30.46
CA LEU A 26 -4.34 0.36 -29.34
C LEU A 26 -3.69 -0.87 -28.70
N TRP A 27 -3.22 -1.82 -29.50
CA TRP A 27 -2.52 -3.01 -29.03
C TRP A 27 -1.19 -2.66 -28.34
N ALA A 28 -0.38 -1.79 -28.94
CA ALA A 28 0.85 -1.30 -28.34
C ALA A 28 0.60 -0.59 -27.01
N SER A 29 -0.48 0.23 -26.90
CA SER A 29 -0.84 0.91 -25.65
C SER A 29 -1.22 -0.07 -24.53
N GLN A 30 -1.73 -1.26 -24.86
CA GLN A 30 -2.01 -2.31 -23.89
C GLN A 30 -0.71 -3.01 -23.46
N PHE A 31 0.25 -3.19 -24.37
CA PHE A 31 1.59 -3.69 -24.04
C PHE A 31 2.39 -2.73 -23.15
N PHE A 32 2.31 -1.40 -23.39
CA PHE A 32 2.96 -0.42 -22.51
C PHE A 32 2.27 -0.25 -21.15
N LYS A 33 1.06 -0.80 -20.94
CA LYS A 33 0.40 -0.88 -19.63
C LYS A 33 0.89 -2.06 -18.76
N LEU A 34 1.84 -2.88 -19.24
CA LEU A 34 2.30 -4.09 -18.55
C LEU A 34 3.22 -3.86 -17.33
N GLY A 35 3.56 -2.61 -16.99
CA GLY A 35 4.17 -2.30 -15.70
C GLY A 35 3.12 -2.28 -14.60
N ASN A 36 3.20 -3.19 -13.62
CA ASN A 36 2.36 -3.10 -12.42
C ASN A 36 2.79 -1.85 -11.64
N LYS A 37 2.06 -0.76 -11.85
CA LYS A 37 2.34 0.55 -11.23
C LYS A 37 2.40 0.48 -9.70
N THR A 38 1.73 -0.51 -9.09
CA THR A 38 1.79 -0.74 -7.64
C THR A 38 3.15 -1.27 -7.21
N LEU A 39 3.81 -2.08 -8.04
CA LEU A 39 5.16 -2.55 -7.76
C LEU A 39 6.17 -1.42 -7.91
N ASP A 40 6.01 -0.55 -8.92
CA ASP A 40 6.89 0.61 -9.09
C ASP A 40 6.83 1.56 -7.88
N THR A 41 5.64 1.84 -7.37
CA THR A 41 5.46 2.68 -6.17
C THR A 41 5.88 1.97 -4.89
N TYR A 42 5.73 0.64 -4.81
CA TYR A 42 6.29 -0.19 -3.75
C TYR A 42 7.82 -0.09 -3.72
N TYR A 43 8.51 -0.27 -4.84
CA TYR A 43 9.98 -0.17 -4.88
C TYR A 43 10.46 1.23 -4.49
N LYS A 44 9.77 2.28 -4.94
CA LYS A 44 10.06 3.66 -4.51
C LYS A 44 9.84 3.87 -3.01
N LEU A 45 8.81 3.25 -2.42
CA LEU A 45 8.60 3.29 -0.97
C LEU A 45 9.75 2.61 -0.24
N VAL A 46 10.13 1.41 -0.67
CA VAL A 46 11.28 0.68 -0.10
C VAL A 46 12.56 1.51 -0.20
N GLU A 47 12.84 2.08 -1.37
CA GLU A 47 14.00 2.96 -1.60
C GLU A 47 13.99 4.17 -0.66
N ASN A 48 12.86 4.87 -0.57
CA ASN A 48 12.71 6.02 0.33
C ASN A 48 12.90 5.65 1.80
N VAL A 49 12.41 4.48 2.21
CA VAL A 49 12.57 3.97 3.58
C VAL A 49 14.04 3.66 3.90
N VAL A 50 14.83 3.21 2.92
CA VAL A 50 16.29 3.02 3.07
C VAL A 50 17.03 4.36 3.08
N SER A 51 16.65 5.27 2.19
CA SER A 51 17.42 6.50 1.92
C SER A 51 17.11 7.65 2.87
N ILE A 52 15.97 7.63 3.57
CA ILE A 52 15.53 8.70 4.46
C ILE A 52 16.49 8.87 5.64
N LYS A 53 16.91 10.12 5.90
CA LYS A 53 17.78 10.43 7.04
C LYS A 53 16.95 10.68 8.30
N ASP A 54 17.63 10.66 9.43
CA ASP A 54 17.01 10.95 10.71
C ASP A 54 16.43 12.38 10.75
N GLY A 55 15.21 12.53 11.25
CA GLY A 55 14.46 13.78 11.33
C GLY A 55 13.89 14.26 9.99
N GLU A 56 14.05 13.50 8.90
CA GLU A 56 13.49 13.84 7.60
C GLU A 56 12.07 13.29 7.42
N THR A 57 11.28 13.97 6.60
CA THR A 57 9.99 13.48 6.11
C THR A 57 9.94 13.57 4.59
N LEU A 58 9.85 12.42 3.94
CA LEU A 58 9.64 12.33 2.49
C LEU A 58 8.16 12.20 2.17
N SER A 59 7.76 12.73 1.02
CA SER A 59 6.42 12.53 0.46
C SER A 59 6.54 11.87 -0.89
N LEU A 60 5.75 10.83 -1.14
CA LEU A 60 5.74 10.14 -2.42
C LEU A 60 4.32 9.99 -2.97
N PRO A 61 4.11 10.24 -4.27
CA PRO A 61 2.86 9.89 -4.91
C PRO A 61 2.74 8.36 -4.94
N PHE A 62 1.74 7.83 -4.27
CA PHE A 62 1.49 6.41 -4.15
C PHE A 62 0.34 5.99 -5.06
N TYR A 63 0.59 5.00 -5.91
CA TYR A 63 -0.42 4.36 -6.75
C TYR A 63 -0.59 2.92 -6.29
N MET A 64 -1.84 2.47 -6.22
CA MET A 64 -2.16 1.10 -5.84
C MET A 64 -3.36 0.62 -6.66
N GLU A 65 -3.28 -0.61 -7.14
CA GLU A 65 -4.40 -1.32 -7.78
C GLU A 65 -5.43 -1.79 -6.75
N LYS A 66 -6.64 -2.17 -7.20
CA LYS A 66 -7.64 -2.77 -6.30
C LYS A 66 -7.13 -4.13 -5.80
N ASN A 67 -7.61 -4.56 -4.63
CA ASN A 67 -7.27 -5.85 -4.02
C ASN A 67 -5.75 -6.06 -3.82
N THR A 68 -5.03 -4.96 -3.68
CA THR A 68 -3.60 -4.95 -3.36
C THR A 68 -3.43 -4.27 -2.02
N PHE A 69 -2.49 -4.79 -1.22
CA PHE A 69 -2.06 -4.13 0.00
C PHE A 69 -0.54 -4.19 0.13
N ILE A 70 -0.01 -3.24 0.88
CA ILE A 70 1.38 -3.20 1.30
C ILE A 70 1.36 -3.13 2.81
N VAL A 71 2.06 -4.05 3.46
CA VAL A 71 2.15 -4.13 4.92
C VAL A 71 3.60 -4.03 5.33
N GLY A 72 3.88 -3.17 6.30
CA GLY A 72 5.16 -3.12 7.00
C GLY A 72 5.06 -3.89 8.31
N PHE A 73 6.04 -4.73 8.61
CA PHE A 73 6.16 -5.46 9.87
C PHE A 73 7.34 -4.94 10.66
N ALA A 74 7.10 -4.56 11.91
CA ALA A 74 8.16 -4.24 12.87
C ALA A 74 9.04 -5.48 13.15
N LYS A 75 10.29 -5.27 13.60
CA LYS A 75 11.27 -6.34 13.83
C LYS A 75 10.73 -7.46 14.72
N VAL A 76 10.09 -7.08 15.83
CA VAL A 76 9.62 -7.99 16.88
C VAL A 76 8.22 -8.55 16.64
N SER A 77 7.58 -8.22 15.51
CA SER A 77 6.17 -8.56 15.29
C SER A 77 5.98 -9.67 14.26
N ASP A 78 5.33 -10.75 14.68
CA ASP A 78 5.01 -11.89 13.81
C ASP A 78 3.74 -11.70 12.98
N LYS A 79 2.98 -10.65 13.27
CA LYS A 79 1.76 -10.28 12.57
C LYS A 79 1.50 -8.78 12.68
N PHE A 80 0.76 -8.26 11.73
CA PHE A 80 0.12 -6.96 11.78
C PHE A 80 -1.35 -7.13 12.15
N GLU A 81 -1.84 -6.29 13.05
CA GLU A 81 -3.21 -6.33 13.55
C GLU A 81 -3.86 -4.95 13.41
N ASN A 82 -5.00 -4.89 12.73
CA ASN A 82 -5.86 -3.71 12.72
C ASN A 82 -7.06 -3.96 13.62
N HIS A 83 -7.14 -3.24 14.73
CA HIS A 83 -8.24 -3.30 15.69
C HIS A 83 -9.16 -2.11 15.47
N ALA A 84 -10.38 -2.38 15.04
CA ALA A 84 -11.46 -1.40 14.94
C ALA A 84 -12.43 -1.60 16.11
N TYR A 85 -12.62 -0.56 16.92
CA TYR A 85 -13.51 -0.59 18.07
C TYR A 85 -14.82 0.13 17.74
N LYS A 86 -15.93 -0.56 17.94
CA LYS A 86 -17.27 0.03 17.90
C LYS A 86 -17.81 0.12 19.32
N TYR A 87 -17.95 1.34 19.80
CA TYR A 87 -18.57 1.63 21.09
C TYR A 87 -20.08 1.71 20.89
N VAL A 88 -20.76 0.56 20.97
CA VAL A 88 -22.23 0.47 20.95
C VAL A 88 -22.67 0.01 22.33
N ALA A 89 -23.29 0.90 23.10
CA ALA A 89 -23.57 0.70 24.53
C ALA A 89 -22.30 0.49 25.38
N ILE A 90 -22.47 0.02 26.63
CA ILE A 90 -21.46 0.03 27.71
C ILE A 90 -20.21 -0.81 27.39
N GLU A 91 -20.28 -1.72 26.41
CA GLU A 91 -19.16 -2.60 26.04
C GLU A 91 -18.63 -2.36 24.62
N PRO A 92 -17.31 -2.21 24.43
CA PRO A 92 -16.71 -2.09 23.12
C PRO A 92 -16.75 -3.42 22.37
N THR A 93 -17.28 -3.42 21.14
CA THR A 93 -17.09 -4.54 20.21
C THR A 93 -15.80 -4.31 19.43
N GLU A 94 -14.87 -5.26 19.52
CA GLU A 94 -13.60 -5.23 18.79
C GLU A 94 -13.69 -6.09 17.52
N ILE A 95 -13.25 -5.51 16.40
CA ILE A 95 -13.06 -6.20 15.14
C ILE A 95 -11.58 -6.13 14.78
N ALA A 96 -10.89 -7.27 14.90
CA ALA A 96 -9.48 -7.38 14.55
C ALA A 96 -9.31 -8.02 13.17
N TYR A 97 -8.45 -7.42 12.34
CA TYR A 97 -7.98 -7.96 11.07
C TYR A 97 -6.50 -8.30 11.19
N ILE A 98 -6.14 -9.54 10.90
CA ILE A 98 -4.80 -10.06 11.10
C ILE A 98 -4.13 -10.37 9.76
N PHE A 99 -2.88 -9.93 9.65
CA PHE A 99 -1.99 -10.21 8.55
C PHE A 99 -0.75 -10.88 9.13
N ASN A 100 -0.54 -12.16 8.83
CA ASN A 100 0.62 -12.87 9.32
C ASN A 100 1.89 -12.45 8.56
N ARG A 101 3.01 -12.37 9.26
CA ARG A 101 4.33 -12.13 8.66
C ARG A 101 4.63 -13.24 7.66
N PRO A 102 4.89 -12.91 6.37
CA PRO A 102 5.20 -13.91 5.38
C PRO A 102 6.62 -14.46 5.59
N SER A 103 6.87 -15.70 5.19
CA SER A 103 8.18 -16.37 5.35
C SER A 103 9.35 -15.65 4.66
N LYS A 104 9.09 -14.85 3.61
CA LYS A 104 10.11 -14.00 2.95
C LYS A 104 10.58 -12.84 3.83
N CYS A 105 9.83 -12.49 4.85
CA CYS A 105 10.24 -11.52 5.85
C CYS A 105 11.05 -12.25 6.93
N SER A 106 12.34 -11.95 7.02
CA SER A 106 13.24 -12.62 7.95
C SER A 106 12.92 -12.26 9.40
N ASN A 107 12.93 -13.27 10.28
CA ASN A 107 12.75 -13.05 11.72
C ASN A 107 13.79 -12.07 12.26
N GLY A 108 13.35 -11.15 13.13
CA GLY A 108 14.21 -10.13 13.74
C GLY A 108 14.57 -8.95 12.82
N LYS A 109 14.11 -8.92 11.57
CA LYS A 109 14.28 -7.79 10.64
C LYS A 109 12.95 -7.10 10.38
N ALA A 110 12.95 -5.77 10.30
CA ALA A 110 11.76 -5.08 9.81
C ALA A 110 11.57 -5.43 8.33
N CYS A 111 10.35 -5.42 7.83
CA CYS A 111 10.14 -5.67 6.40
C CYS A 111 8.89 -4.99 5.86
N ILE A 112 8.89 -4.73 4.56
CA ILE A 112 7.71 -4.23 3.84
C ILE A 112 7.40 -5.23 2.74
N CYS A 113 6.18 -5.74 2.74
CA CYS A 113 5.68 -6.71 1.78
C CYS A 113 4.53 -6.16 0.96
N ALA A 114 4.62 -6.28 -0.35
CA ALA A 114 3.53 -6.03 -1.30
C ALA A 114 2.83 -7.34 -1.65
N CYS A 115 1.50 -7.28 -1.61
CA CYS A 115 0.61 -8.39 -1.90
C CYS A 115 -0.35 -8.01 -3.02
N VAL A 116 -0.02 -8.42 -4.25
CA VAL A 116 -0.87 -8.23 -5.42
C VAL A 116 -1.83 -9.40 -5.49
N ASP A 117 -3.13 -9.14 -5.33
CA ASP A 117 -4.21 -10.14 -5.24
C ASP A 117 -4.34 -10.81 -3.86
N MET A 118 -5.22 -10.22 -3.04
CA MET A 118 -5.53 -10.70 -1.69
C MET A 118 -6.83 -11.51 -1.61
N SER A 119 -6.88 -12.47 -0.70
CA SER A 119 -8.10 -13.10 -0.21
C SER A 119 -8.42 -12.61 1.20
N PHE A 120 -9.71 -12.40 1.45
CA PHE A 120 -10.21 -11.99 2.75
C PHE A 120 -11.17 -13.04 3.31
N ASP A 121 -10.84 -13.62 4.46
CA ASP A 121 -11.72 -14.56 5.15
C ASP A 121 -12.62 -13.82 6.16
N GLN A 122 -13.90 -13.72 5.82
CA GLN A 122 -14.94 -13.11 6.65
C GLN A 122 -15.65 -14.10 7.57
N LYS A 123 -15.32 -15.38 7.53
CA LYS A 123 -16.10 -16.42 8.23
C LYS A 123 -15.73 -16.55 9.71
N THR A 124 -14.49 -16.23 10.07
CA THR A 124 -13.98 -16.39 11.44
C THR A 124 -13.44 -15.06 11.97
N LYS A 125 -13.73 -14.75 13.24
CA LYS A 125 -13.14 -13.61 13.96
C LYS A 125 -12.02 -14.14 14.87
N PRO A 126 -10.84 -13.49 14.91
CA PRO A 126 -10.43 -12.32 14.12
C PRO A 126 -10.33 -12.64 12.62
N TYR A 127 -10.64 -11.65 11.76
CA TYR A 127 -10.63 -11.87 10.32
C TYR A 127 -9.19 -11.98 9.81
N SER A 128 -8.92 -12.96 8.95
CA SER A 128 -7.59 -13.18 8.37
C SER A 128 -7.53 -12.65 6.95
N VAL A 129 -6.43 -11.96 6.63
CA VAL A 129 -6.09 -11.55 5.26
C VAL A 129 -4.88 -12.34 4.79
N ALA A 130 -4.98 -12.90 3.59
CA ALA A 130 -3.90 -13.67 2.99
C ALA A 130 -3.65 -13.23 1.55
N CYS A 131 -2.42 -13.46 1.08
CA CYS A 131 -2.05 -13.26 -0.30
C CYS A 131 -2.35 -14.51 -1.11
N ASN A 132 -3.09 -14.37 -2.21
CA ASN A 132 -3.33 -15.48 -3.15
C ASN A 132 -2.05 -15.87 -3.88
N LYS A 133 -1.19 -14.88 -4.13
CA LYS A 133 0.12 -15.03 -4.75
C LYS A 133 1.22 -14.81 -3.73
N GLU A 134 2.40 -15.32 -4.02
CA GLU A 134 3.55 -15.12 -3.16
C GLU A 134 3.89 -13.62 -3.03
N PRO A 135 3.97 -13.06 -1.82
CA PRO A 135 4.24 -11.64 -1.64
C PRO A 135 5.67 -11.29 -2.06
N ILE A 136 5.87 -10.01 -2.42
CA ILE A 136 7.19 -9.43 -2.69
C ILE A 136 7.59 -8.65 -1.45
N CYS A 137 8.71 -9.00 -0.84
CA CYS A 137 9.14 -8.44 0.45
C CYS A 137 10.55 -7.85 0.37
N ALA A 138 10.77 -6.74 1.08
CA ALA A 138 12.06 -6.13 1.32
C ALA A 138 12.32 -6.16 2.83
N ASN A 139 13.50 -6.63 3.23
CA ASN A 139 13.92 -6.72 4.63
C ASN A 139 14.88 -5.57 4.95
N PHE A 140 14.84 -5.10 6.20
CA PHE A 140 15.65 -4.01 6.67
C PHE A 140 16.33 -4.35 8.00
N ASP A 141 17.65 -4.20 8.03
CA ASP A 141 18.49 -4.54 9.18
C ASP A 141 18.60 -3.40 10.20
N SER A 142 18.76 -2.18 9.71
CA SER A 142 19.11 -1.00 10.54
C SER A 142 17.93 -0.13 10.96
N ILE A 143 16.72 -0.41 10.45
CA ILE A 143 15.51 0.34 10.77
C ILE A 143 14.45 -0.58 11.37
N ASP A 144 13.57 0.01 12.17
CA ASP A 144 12.36 -0.62 12.67
C ASP A 144 11.13 0.21 12.28
N PHE A 145 9.94 -0.40 12.30
CA PHE A 145 8.68 0.30 12.10
C PHE A 145 7.97 0.53 13.43
N VAL A 146 7.17 1.59 13.48
CA VAL A 146 6.24 1.84 14.60
C VAL A 146 5.41 0.59 14.87
N SER A 147 5.55 0.02 16.06
CA SER A 147 4.90 -1.23 16.44
C SER A 147 3.46 -1.04 16.90
N GLU A 148 3.08 0.15 17.37
CA GLU A 148 1.70 0.47 17.72
C GLU A 148 1.35 1.91 17.33
N LYS A 149 0.21 2.10 16.67
CA LYS A 149 -0.28 3.40 16.25
C LYS A 149 -1.79 3.53 16.41
N ILE A 150 -2.25 4.61 17.03
CA ILE A 150 -3.68 4.95 17.06
C ILE A 150 -3.99 5.80 15.83
N ILE A 151 -4.86 5.30 14.96
CA ILE A 151 -5.23 5.95 13.68
C ILE A 151 -6.40 6.91 13.86
N LYS A 152 -7.35 6.56 14.72
CA LYS A 152 -8.52 7.39 15.00
C LYS A 152 -8.91 7.27 16.46
N LYS A 153 -9.29 8.40 17.07
CA LYS A 153 -9.82 8.50 18.45
C LYS A 153 -11.25 9.05 18.42
N ASP A 154 -12.04 8.72 19.43
CA ASP A 154 -13.32 9.35 19.79
C ASP A 154 -13.35 9.56 21.31
N ALA A 155 -13.45 10.81 21.76
CA ALA A 155 -13.43 11.20 23.17
C ALA A 155 -12.40 10.41 24.01
N ASP A 156 -11.14 10.44 23.59
CA ASP A 156 -9.97 9.75 24.17
C ASP A 156 -9.92 8.22 24.05
N LYS A 157 -10.93 7.59 23.43
CA LYS A 157 -10.94 6.14 23.17
C LYS A 157 -10.43 5.84 21.75
N PRO A 158 -9.57 4.82 21.56
CA PRO A 158 -9.13 4.45 20.22
C PRO A 158 -10.30 3.84 19.44
N LEU A 159 -10.67 4.46 18.32
CA LEU A 159 -11.60 3.88 17.34
C LEU A 159 -10.90 2.88 16.42
N VAL A 160 -9.65 3.18 16.05
CA VAL A 160 -8.83 2.33 15.19
C VAL A 160 -7.40 2.37 15.69
N SER A 161 -6.82 1.20 15.97
CA SER A 161 -5.41 1.05 16.33
C SER A 161 -4.74 -0.03 15.50
N TRP A 162 -3.53 0.25 15.07
CA TRP A 162 -2.63 -0.68 14.40
C TRP A 162 -1.59 -1.20 15.35
N LYS A 163 -1.28 -2.49 15.24
CA LYS A 163 -0.19 -3.15 15.95
C LYS A 163 0.64 -3.96 14.97
N GLY A 164 1.94 -4.08 15.26
CA GLY A 164 2.90 -4.83 14.49
C GLY A 164 3.47 -4.14 13.25
N GLY A 165 3.15 -2.86 13.02
CA GLY A 165 3.67 -2.07 11.89
C GLY A 165 2.62 -1.18 11.25
N PHE A 166 2.65 -1.08 9.92
CA PHE A 166 1.76 -0.22 9.13
C PHE A 166 1.11 -0.98 7.96
N ILE A 167 0.03 -0.43 7.42
CA ILE A 167 -0.58 -0.95 6.21
C ILE A 167 -1.06 0.16 5.28
N ILE A 168 -0.87 -0.07 3.99
CA ILE A 168 -1.41 0.73 2.88
C ILE A 168 -2.28 -0.21 2.07
N SER A 169 -3.56 0.12 1.93
CA SER A 169 -4.49 -0.72 1.18
C SER A 169 -5.46 0.10 0.36
N LYS A 170 -6.01 -0.50 -0.70
CA LYS A 170 -7.02 0.12 -1.56
C LYS A 170 -8.14 -0.84 -1.89
N GLY A 171 -9.38 -0.39 -1.66
CA GLY A 171 -10.58 -1.17 -1.98
C GLY A 171 -10.79 -2.36 -1.04
N THR A 172 -10.10 -2.39 0.10
CA THR A 172 -10.27 -3.44 1.10
C THR A 172 -11.42 -3.06 2.03
N PRO A 173 -12.39 -3.97 2.30
CA PRO A 173 -13.53 -3.70 3.18
C PRO A 173 -13.13 -3.73 4.67
N ILE A 174 -11.88 -3.38 4.98
CA ILE A 174 -11.33 -3.37 6.31
C ILE A 174 -11.73 -2.04 6.96
N GLU A 175 -12.52 -2.11 8.03
CA GLU A 175 -12.94 -0.92 8.76
C GLU A 175 -11.74 -0.11 9.25
N GLY A 176 -11.76 1.20 8.96
CA GLY A 176 -10.65 2.11 9.26
C GLY A 176 -9.49 2.09 8.27
N LEU A 177 -9.48 1.20 7.27
CA LEU A 177 -8.36 0.99 6.35
C LEU A 177 -8.59 1.46 4.91
N ASN A 178 -9.78 1.95 4.57
CA ASN A 178 -10.07 2.46 3.23
C ASN A 178 -9.46 3.88 3.06
N LEU A 179 -8.14 3.94 3.13
CA LEU A 179 -7.34 5.16 3.20
C LEU A 179 -7.09 5.77 1.81
N LEU A 180 -7.18 4.93 0.78
CA LEU A 180 -6.98 5.31 -0.63
C LEU A 180 -8.33 5.36 -1.37
N GLN A 181 -9.01 6.52 -1.32
CA GLN A 181 -10.22 6.76 -2.11
C GLN A 181 -9.93 7.07 -3.60
N PRO A 182 -8.93 7.91 -3.96
CA PRO A 182 -8.51 8.05 -5.34
C PRO A 182 -7.53 6.94 -5.76
N ALA A 183 -7.30 6.81 -7.07
CA ALA A 183 -6.30 5.85 -7.58
C ALA A 183 -4.86 6.19 -7.21
N SER A 184 -4.62 7.44 -6.79
CA SER A 184 -3.35 7.98 -6.34
C SER A 184 -3.54 8.78 -5.05
N THR A 185 -2.70 8.56 -4.06
CA THR A 185 -2.66 9.36 -2.82
C THR A 185 -1.22 9.60 -2.43
N THR A 186 -0.94 10.71 -1.75
CA THR A 186 0.39 10.96 -1.20
C THR A 186 0.59 10.13 0.07
N VAL A 187 1.67 9.35 0.10
CA VAL A 187 2.16 8.68 1.30
C VAL A 187 3.37 9.45 1.81
N TYR A 188 3.46 9.60 3.12
CA TYR A 188 4.58 10.20 3.81
C TYR A 188 5.39 9.12 4.51
N VAL A 189 6.71 9.22 4.41
CA VAL A 189 7.66 8.40 5.17
C VAL A 189 8.40 9.36 6.09
N GLU A 190 8.37 9.08 7.38
CA GLU A 190 9.06 9.88 8.39
C GLU A 190 9.99 8.99 9.20
N ARG A 191 11.18 9.50 9.52
CA ARG A 191 12.16 8.78 10.32
C ARG A 191 12.53 9.58 11.56
N TYR A 192 12.52 8.88 12.70
CA TYR A 192 13.03 9.36 13.96
C TYR A 192 13.98 8.30 14.54
N THR A 193 15.27 8.60 14.56
CA THR A 193 16.39 7.72 14.89
C THR A 193 16.44 6.45 14.02
N ASN A 194 16.21 5.27 14.59
CA ASN A 194 16.07 4.00 13.87
C ASN A 194 14.61 3.63 13.58
N LEU A 195 13.65 4.45 14.00
CA LEU A 195 12.22 4.21 13.83
C LEU A 195 11.70 4.91 12.58
N VAL A 196 10.98 4.19 11.75
CA VAL A 196 10.32 4.70 10.54
C VAL A 196 8.82 4.50 10.66
N ASP A 197 8.06 5.48 10.19
CA ASP A 197 6.62 5.34 10.03
C ASP A 197 6.18 5.76 8.64
N VAL A 198 5.08 5.17 8.19
CA VAL A 198 4.48 5.43 6.88
C VAL A 198 3.02 5.81 7.09
N CYS A 199 2.65 7.02 6.66
CA CYS A 199 1.35 7.59 6.95
C CYS A 199 0.74 8.35 5.77
N PHE A 200 -0.55 8.69 5.87
CA PHE A 200 -1.29 9.44 4.85
C PHE A 200 -1.48 10.92 5.20
N SER A 201 -1.11 11.32 6.41
CA SER A 201 -1.23 12.69 6.93
C SER A 201 -0.10 12.99 7.91
N ARG A 202 0.53 14.16 7.79
CA ARG A 202 1.61 14.59 8.70
C ARG A 202 1.06 15.14 10.03
N PRO A 203 1.83 15.04 11.13
CA PRO A 203 3.05 14.24 11.28
C PRO A 203 2.75 12.73 11.33
N CYS A 204 3.67 11.89 10.86
CA CYS A 204 3.53 10.43 10.96
C CYS A 204 3.85 9.95 12.37
N ILE A 205 4.99 10.40 12.91
CA ILE A 205 5.49 10.03 14.23
C ILE A 205 5.12 11.11 15.25
N THR A 206 4.41 10.72 16.30
CA THR A 206 4.06 11.61 17.43
C THR A 206 4.82 11.19 18.69
N THR A 207 4.92 12.08 19.67
CA THR A 207 5.52 11.77 20.98
C THR A 207 4.86 10.56 21.66
N GLU A 208 3.54 10.42 21.53
CA GLU A 208 2.80 9.24 22.02
C GLU A 208 3.28 7.94 21.35
N THR A 209 3.53 8.00 20.03
CA THR A 209 4.00 6.85 19.23
C THR A 209 5.39 6.41 19.67
N ILE A 210 6.29 7.37 19.93
CA ILE A 210 7.64 7.11 20.44
C ILE A 210 7.56 6.43 21.81
N GLN A 211 6.80 6.99 22.74
CA GLN A 211 6.67 6.45 24.10
C GLN A 211 6.16 5.00 24.11
N LYS A 212 5.15 4.69 23.29
CA LYS A 212 4.61 3.33 23.19
C LYS A 212 5.57 2.34 22.56
N THR A 213 6.33 2.77 21.55
CA THR A 213 7.27 1.89 20.87
C THR A 213 8.46 1.53 21.77
N THR A 214 8.98 2.49 22.55
CA THR A 214 10.10 2.27 23.48
C THR A 214 9.75 1.35 24.66
N GLN A 215 8.47 1.25 25.03
CA GLN A 215 8.03 0.33 26.11
C GLN A 215 7.97 -1.15 25.69
N ILE A 216 8.07 -1.44 24.39
CA ILE A 216 7.92 -2.80 23.82
C ILE A 216 9.28 -3.41 23.45
N GLN A 217 10.36 -2.62 23.45
CA GLN A 217 11.74 -3.07 23.22
C GLN A 217 12.41 -3.53 24.52
#